data_AF-D3B959-F1
#
_entry.id   AF-D3B959-F1
#
_cell.length_a   1.000
_cell.length_b   1.000
_cell.length_c   1.000
_cell.angle_alpha   90.00
_cell.angle_beta   90.00
_cell.angle_gamma   90.00
#
_symmetry.space_group_name_H-M   'P 1'
#
loop_
_entity.id
_entity.type
_entity.pdbx_description
1 polymer ?
#
loop_
_entity_poly.entity_id
_entity_poly.type
_entity_poly.pdbx_seq_one_letter_code
_entity_poly.pdbx_strand_id
1 'polypeptide(L)' 'MGRVLNRPTFFWVPEFVINTVFGREMATETILSSQRVLPNKLMDYGYQFVDTDLEKTLRKQLSR' A
#
# COMPACT_ATOMS: atom_id res chain seq x y z
N MET A 1 -5.50 -6.76 0.32
CA MET A 1 -4.43 -7.50 -0.38
C MET A 1 -4.70 -9.01 -0.44
N GLY A 2 -4.62 -9.74 0.67
CA GLY A 2 -4.80 -11.21 0.67
C GLY A 2 -6.11 -11.73 0.05
N ARG A 3 -7.22 -11.03 0.30
CA ARG A 3 -8.54 -11.34 -0.29
C ARG A 3 -8.58 -11.28 -1.82
N VAL A 4 -7.84 -10.35 -2.44
CA VAL A 4 -7.81 -10.21 -3.91
C VAL A 4 -7.05 -11.36 -4.54
N LEU A 5 -5.99 -11.81 -3.89
CA LEU A 5 -5.12 -12.89 -4.37
C LEU A 5 -5.56 -14.29 -3.94
N ASN A 6 -6.71 -14.44 -3.25
CA ASN A 6 -7.11 -15.67 -2.57
C ASN A 6 -5.99 -16.28 -1.68
N ARG A 7 -5.10 -15.42 -1.16
CA ARG A 7 -3.98 -15.80 -0.29
C ARG A 7 -4.30 -15.30 1.12
N PRO A 8 -4.63 -16.18 2.08
CA PRO A 8 -4.91 -15.72 3.44
C PRO A 8 -3.64 -15.15 4.08
N THR A 9 -3.72 -13.92 4.58
CA THR A 9 -2.61 -13.18 5.22
C THR A 9 -2.72 -13.27 6.73
N PHE A 10 -2.46 -14.47 7.30
CA PHE A 10 -2.56 -14.70 8.75
C PHE A 10 -1.31 -14.25 9.53
N PHE A 11 -0.15 -14.26 8.89
CA PHE A 11 1.10 -13.85 9.52
C PHE A 11 1.34 -12.36 9.32
N TRP A 12 1.69 -11.67 10.41
CA TRP A 12 2.21 -10.31 10.39
C TRP A 12 3.74 -10.34 10.48
N VAL A 13 4.40 -9.35 9.88
CA VAL A 13 5.85 -9.19 9.99
C VAL A 13 6.13 -8.25 11.16
N PRO A 14 6.85 -8.69 12.22
CA PRO A 14 7.23 -7.82 13.32
C PRO A 14 8.21 -6.73 12.88
N GLU A 15 8.16 -5.59 13.56
CA GLU A 15 9.03 -4.43 13.30
C GLU A 15 10.52 -4.78 13.30
N PHE A 16 10.98 -5.59 14.26
CA PHE A 16 12.40 -5.93 14.36
C PHE A 16 12.91 -6.64 13.09
N VAL A 17 12.09 -7.48 12.46
CA VAL A 17 12.46 -8.20 11.24
C VAL A 17 12.70 -7.20 10.11
N ILE A 18 11.83 -6.19 9.99
CA ILE A 18 11.94 -5.14 8.98
C ILE A 18 13.20 -4.30 9.25
N ASN A 19 13.44 -3.89 10.50
CA ASN A 19 14.63 -3.15 10.90
C ASN A 19 15.93 -3.92 10.64
N THR A 20 15.94 -5.25 10.78
CA THR A 20 17.11 -6.10 10.49
C THR A 20 17.36 -6.25 8.99
N VAL A 21 16.32 -6.43 8.18
CA VAL A 21 16.47 -6.66 6.72
C VAL A 21 16.82 -5.39 5.97
N PHE A 22 16.16 -4.27 6.30
CA PHE A 22 16.30 -3.00 5.56
C PHE A 22 17.23 -1.98 6.24
N GLY A 23 17.71 -2.28 7.45
CA GLY A 23 18.38 -1.30 8.31
C GLY A 23 17.38 -0.38 9.01
N ARG A 24 17.74 0.07 10.21
CA ARG A 24 16.82 0.80 11.10
C ARG A 24 16.31 2.11 10.51
N GLU A 25 17.18 2.87 9.83
CA GLU A 25 16.84 4.18 9.28
C GLU A 25 15.82 4.05 8.13
N MET A 26 16.13 3.26 7.11
CA MET A 26 15.23 3.03 5.97
C MET A 26 13.91 2.38 6.41
N ALA A 27 13.96 1.37 7.29
CA ALA A 27 12.77 0.72 7.79
C ALA A 27 11.82 1.71 8.46
N THR A 28 12.36 2.59 9.31
CA THR A 28 11.58 3.57 10.06
C THR A 28 10.99 4.64 9.14
N GLU A 29 11.78 5.19 8.22
CA GLU A 29 11.36 6.34 7.42
C GLU A 29 10.41 5.99 6.28
N THR A 30 10.51 4.79 5.70
CA THR A 30 9.75 4.43 4.49
C THR A 30 8.68 3.38 4.73
N ILE A 31 9.01 2.28 5.43
CA ILE A 31 8.14 1.10 5.53
C ILE A 31 7.22 1.19 6.74
N LEU A 32 7.77 1.60 7.89
CA LEU A 32 7.04 1.72 9.15
C LEU A 32 6.36 3.09 9.28
N SER A 33 6.85 4.09 8.55
CA SER A 33 6.22 5.39 8.44
C SER A 33 4.87 5.29 7.72
N SER A 34 3.86 5.96 8.27
CA SER A 34 2.52 6.03 7.69
C SER A 34 2.16 7.47 7.39
N GLN A 35 1.76 7.73 6.15
CA GLN A 35 1.29 9.04 5.73
C GLN A 35 -0.09 8.93 5.09
N ARG A 36 -1.08 9.60 5.66
CA ARG A 36 -2.44 9.67 5.11
C ARG A 36 -2.56 10.85 4.14
N VAL A 37 -2.22 10.63 2.88
CA VAL A 37 -2.26 11.66 1.83
C VAL A 37 -3.64 11.70 1.15
N LEU A 38 -4.17 12.90 0.93
CA LEU A 38 -5.37 13.16 0.13
C LEU A 38 -5.01 13.97 -1.12
N PRO A 39 -5.41 13.55 -2.34
CA PRO A 39 -5.01 14.18 -3.59
C PRO A 39 -5.83 15.44 -3.93
N ASN A 40 -6.06 16.34 -2.95
CA ASN A 40 -6.96 17.49 -3.08
C ASN A 40 -6.61 18.40 -4.26
N LYS A 41 -5.32 18.67 -4.47
CA LYS A 41 -4.85 19.53 -5.56
C LYS A 41 -5.23 18.96 -6.94
N LEU A 42 -5.10 17.65 -7.14
CA LEU A 42 -5.46 17.00 -8.41
C LEU A 42 -6.98 17.03 -8.64
N MET A 43 -7.76 16.81 -7.57
CA MET A 43 -9.21 16.88 -7.64
C MET A 43 -9.70 18.30 -7.95
N ASP A 44 -9.06 19.32 -7.39
CA ASP A 44 -9.37 20.75 -7.65
C ASP A 44 -9.13 21.12 -9.12
N TYR A 45 -8.02 20.65 -9.71
CA TYR A 45 -7.75 20.82 -11.14
C TYR A 45 -8.62 19.93 -12.06
N GLY A 46 -9.62 19.22 -11.51
CA GLY A 46 -10.56 18.42 -12.30
C GLY A 46 -9.99 17.09 -12.82
N TYR A 47 -8.86 16.61 -12.29
CA TYR A 47 -8.30 15.33 -12.69
C TYR A 47 -9.21 14.18 -12.25
N GLN A 48 -9.63 13.34 -13.20
CA GLN A 48 -10.44 12.16 -12.94
C GLN A 48 -9.56 10.93 -12.81
N PHE A 49 -9.51 10.36 -11.61
CA PHE A 49 -8.82 9.09 -11.35
C PHE A 49 -9.58 7.94 -12.00
N VAL A 50 -8.88 7.17 -12.84
CA VAL A 50 -9.43 5.97 -13.49
C VAL A 50 -9.67 4.85 -12.46
N ASP A 51 -8.76 4.73 -11.50
CA ASP A 51 -8.72 3.67 -10.50
C ASP A 51 -8.87 4.31 -9.10
N THR A 52 -10.10 4.36 -8.57
CA THR A 52 -10.45 5.02 -7.30
C THR A 52 -10.65 4.04 -6.14
N ASP A 53 -10.83 2.76 -6.45
CA ASP A 53 -11.06 1.71 -5.47
C ASP A 53 -9.89 0.73 -5.48
N LEU A 54 -9.25 0.58 -4.32
CA LEU A 54 -8.06 -0.24 -4.18
C LEU A 54 -8.33 -1.71 -4.51
N GLU A 55 -9.46 -2.27 -4.10
CA GLU A 55 -9.76 -3.69 -4.33
C GLU A 55 -10.01 -3.97 -5.81
N LYS A 56 -10.84 -3.15 -6.47
CA LYS A 56 -11.13 -3.27 -7.91
C LYS A 56 -9.85 -3.11 -8.74
N THR A 57 -9.01 -2.15 -8.39
CA THR A 57 -7.74 -1.90 -9.07
C THR A 57 -6.81 -3.09 -8.96
N LEU A 58 -6.66 -3.63 -7.75
CA LEU A 58 -5.82 -4.81 -7.53
C LEU A 58 -6.36 -6.04 -8.27
N ARG A 59 -7.68 -6.25 -8.31
CA ARG A 59 -8.28 -7.34 -9.10
C ARG A 59 -7.96 -7.19 -10.58
N LYS A 60 -8.10 -5.98 -11.13
CA LYS A 60 -7.78 -5.68 -12.53
C LYS A 60 -6.30 -5.94 -12.87
N GLN A 61 -5.37 -5.57 -11.99
CA GLN A 61 -3.92 -5.71 -12.25
C GLN A 61 -3.38 -7.12 -12.00
N LEU A 62 -3.99 -7.89 -11.09
CA LEU A 62 -3.49 -9.22 -10.67
C LEU A 62 -4.25 -10.38 -11.29
N SER A 63 -5.40 -10.12 -11.94
CA SER A 63 -6.13 -11.15 -12.70
C SER A 63 -5.58 -11.19 -14.13
N ARG A 64 -4.64 -12.10 -14.37
CA ARG A 64 -4.21 -12.53 -15.71
C ARG A 64 -4.73 -13.93 -15.98
#